data_AF-A0A1F8F9M6-F1
#
_entry.id   AF-A0A1F8F9M6-F1
#
_cell.length_a   1.000
_cell.length_b   1.000
_cell.length_c   1.000
_cell.angle_alpha   90.00
_cell.angle_beta   90.00
_cell.angle_gamma   90.00
#
_symmetry.space_group_name_H-M   'P 1'
#
loop_
_entity.id
_entity.type
_entity.pdbx_description
1 polymer ?
#
loop_
_entity_poly.entity_id
_entity_poly.type
_entity_poly.pdbx_seq_one_letter_code
_entity_poly.pdbx_strand_id
1 'polypeptide(L)'
;MSKADIIMEINFNIKEPIKTVIKTNARREAVSEILEAWIFSQIGQGKDSRESNKKNEYTIVIKLDLSDDTFSTDSDTGNKGLTCGIVIHVFNSLVSGEPITIADLS
;
A
#
# COMPACT_ATOMS: atom_id res chain seq x y z
N MET A 1 -2.27 -17.29 13.34
CA MET A 1 -2.42 -16.17 12.39
C MET A 1 -2.77 -14.97 13.24
N SER A 2 -1.87 -13.99 13.33
CA SER A 2 -2.19 -12.77 14.04
C SER A 2 -3.34 -12.07 13.30
N LYS A 3 -4.27 -11.49 14.06
CA LYS A 3 -5.48 -10.91 13.51
C LYS A 3 -5.10 -9.51 13.04
N ALA A 4 -5.14 -9.25 11.73
CA ALA A 4 -4.95 -7.90 11.23
C ALA A 4 -6.10 -7.01 11.73
N ASP A 5 -5.78 -5.96 12.48
CA ASP A 5 -6.77 -5.00 12.97
C ASP A 5 -7.08 -3.96 11.90
N ILE A 6 -6.07 -3.57 11.12
CA ILE A 6 -6.21 -2.66 9.98
C ILE A 6 -5.85 -3.39 8.70
N ILE A 7 -6.68 -3.19 7.67
CA ILE A 7 -6.49 -3.71 6.33
C ILE A 7 -6.66 -2.54 5.36
N MET A 8 -5.68 -2.37 4.48
CA MET A 8 -5.66 -1.38 3.42
C MET A 8 -5.37 -2.05 2.08
N GLU A 9 -6.35 -2.01 1.18
CA GLU A 9 -6.25 -2.50 -0.19
C GLU A 9 -6.06 -1.32 -1.14
N ILE A 10 -4.92 -1.26 -1.82
CA ILE A 10 -4.59 -0.27 -2.83
C ILE A 10 -4.80 -0.92 -4.19
N ASN A 11 -5.74 -0.36 -4.97
CA ASN A 11 -5.95 -0.70 -6.37
C ASN A 11 -5.34 0.40 -7.23
N PHE A 12 -4.23 0.09 -7.89
CA PHE A 12 -3.39 1.04 -8.61
C PHE A 12 -3.39 0.74 -10.10
N ASN A 13 -3.65 1.76 -10.94
CA ASN A 13 -3.54 1.66 -12.39
C ASN A 13 -2.34 2.48 -12.88
N ILE A 14 -1.32 1.82 -13.45
CA ILE A 14 -0.07 2.48 -13.87
C ILE A 14 -0.25 3.45 -15.04
N LYS A 15 -1.28 3.26 -15.86
CA LYS A 15 -1.60 4.15 -16.99
C LYS A 15 -2.44 5.35 -16.56
N GLU A 16 -3.22 5.20 -15.50
CA GLU A 16 -4.07 6.25 -14.94
C GLU A 16 -3.93 6.31 -13.40
N PRO A 17 -2.76 6.72 -12.86
CA PRO A 17 -2.51 6.68 -11.41
C PRO A 17 -3.51 7.50 -10.57
N ILE A 18 -4.07 8.55 -11.15
CA ILE A 18 -5.12 9.38 -10.55
C ILE A 18 -6.44 8.63 -10.26
N LYS A 19 -6.63 7.44 -10.84
CA LYS A 19 -7.79 6.58 -10.58
C LYS A 19 -7.53 5.59 -9.45
N THR A 20 -6.45 5.77 -8.69
CA THR A 20 -6.14 4.91 -7.53
C THR A 20 -7.27 4.93 -6.52
N VAL A 21 -7.63 3.73 -6.05
CA VAL A 21 -8.62 3.53 -4.99
C VAL A 21 -7.95 2.82 -3.83
N ILE A 22 -8.05 3.42 -2.64
CA ILE A 22 -7.68 2.80 -1.38
C ILE A 22 -8.97 2.38 -0.67
N LYS A 23 -9.14 1.08 -0.44
CA LYS A 23 -10.20 0.57 0.43
C LYS A 23 -9.59 0.22 1.78
N THR A 24 -10.18 0.71 2.87
CA THR A 24 -9.60 0.50 4.20
C THR A 24 -10.66 0.52 5.30
N ASN A 25 -10.37 -0.18 6.40
CA ASN A 25 -11.14 -0.05 7.64
C ASN A 25 -10.51 0.96 8.62
N ALA A 26 -9.39 1.58 8.26
CA ALA A 26 -8.80 2.68 9.01
C ALA A 26 -9.59 3.98 8.82
N ARG A 27 -9.42 4.92 9.77
CA ARG A 27 -9.93 6.28 9.58
C ARG A 27 -9.19 6.97 8.44
N ARG A 28 -9.90 7.81 7.68
CA ARG A 28 -9.37 8.47 6.49
C ARG A 28 -8.11 9.30 6.80
N GLU A 29 -8.14 10.04 7.90
CA GLU A 29 -7.04 10.87 8.38
C GLU A 29 -5.79 10.07 8.78
N ALA A 30 -5.92 8.78 9.09
CA ALA A 30 -4.81 7.92 9.47
C ALA A 30 -4.15 7.22 8.28
N VAL A 31 -4.74 7.29 7.07
CA VAL A 31 -4.24 6.55 5.89
C VAL A 31 -2.82 6.94 5.53
N SER A 32 -2.51 8.25 5.49
CA SER A 32 -1.16 8.72 5.15
C SER A 32 -0.12 8.28 6.19
N GLU A 33 -0.48 8.32 7.47
CA GLU A 33 0.40 7.90 8.57
C GLU A 33 0.71 6.39 8.50
N ILE A 34 -0.31 5.56 8.23
CA ILE A 34 -0.14 4.11 8.08
C ILE A 34 0.78 3.79 6.88
N LEU A 35 0.58 4.47 5.75
CA LEU A 35 1.43 4.29 4.57
C LEU A 35 2.87 4.72 4.83
N GLU A 36 3.06 5.85 5.53
CA GLU A 36 4.38 6.34 5.92
C GLU A 36 5.11 5.33 6.81
N ALA A 37 4.45 4.85 7.87
CA ALA A 37 5.00 3.83 8.76
C ALA A 37 5.36 2.55 8.01
N TRP A 38 4.50 2.11 7.08
CA TRP A 38 4.78 0.96 6.22
C TRP A 38 6.04 1.20 5.37
N ILE A 39 6.18 2.37 4.73
CA ILE A 39 7.34 2.71 3.90
C ILE A 39 8.63 2.64 4.72
N PHE A 40 8.64 3.22 5.93
CA PHE A 40 9.80 3.18 6.82
C PHE A 40 10.17 1.74 7.20
N SER A 41 9.19 0.86 7.41
CA SER A 41 9.46 -0.56 7.71
C SER A 41 10.08 -1.36 6.54
N GLN A 42 10.09 -0.80 5.32
CA GLN A 42 10.75 -1.44 4.17
C GLN A 42 12.25 -1.15 4.10
N ILE A 43 12.75 -0.14 4.82
CA ILE A 43 14.17 0.24 4.80
C ILE A 43 15.01 -0.90 5.38
N GLY A 44 16.03 -1.34 4.63
CA GLY A 44 16.95 -2.38 5.09
C GLY A 44 16.47 -3.82 4.91
N GLN A 45 15.31 -4.07 4.28
CA GLN A 45 14.82 -5.43 4.00
C GLN A 45 15.64 -6.20 2.93
N GLY A 46 16.69 -5.59 2.38
CA GLY A 46 17.56 -6.19 1.38
C GLY A 46 17.00 -6.14 -0.04
N LYS A 47 17.72 -6.77 -0.97
CA LYS A 47 17.39 -6.79 -2.39
C LYS A 47 16.44 -7.95 -2.71
N ASP A 48 15.35 -7.65 -3.39
CA ASP A 48 14.51 -8.64 -4.06
C ASP A 48 15.00 -8.80 -5.51
N SER A 49 15.41 -10.00 -5.89
CA SER A 49 15.93 -10.31 -7.23
C SER A 49 14.86 -10.82 -8.21
N ARG A 50 13.61 -10.98 -7.76
CA ARG A 50 12.50 -11.43 -8.61
C ARG A 50 12.13 -10.35 -9.63
N GLU A 51 11.70 -10.80 -10.81
CA GLU A 51 11.15 -9.89 -11.82
C GLU A 51 9.80 -9.32 -11.38
N SER A 52 9.51 -8.10 -11.82
CA SER A 52 8.19 -7.52 -11.63
C SER A 52 7.19 -8.12 -12.62
N ASN A 53 5.97 -8.34 -12.16
CA ASN A 53 4.86 -8.65 -13.02
C ASN A 53 4.54 -7.43 -13.88
N LYS A 54 4.37 -7.62 -15.19
CA LYS A 54 4.01 -6.56 -16.12
C LYS A 54 2.49 -6.51 -16.27
N LYS A 55 1.84 -5.65 -15.48
CA LYS A 55 0.39 -5.41 -15.53
C LYS A 55 0.09 -3.93 -15.66
N ASN A 56 -1.14 -3.62 -16.08
CA ASN A 56 -1.65 -2.25 -16.06
C ASN A 56 -2.26 -1.91 -14.69
N GLU A 57 -2.78 -2.91 -14.00
CA GLU A 57 -3.46 -2.79 -12.72
C GLU A 57 -2.78 -3.71 -11.70
N TYR A 58 -2.64 -3.21 -10.49
CA TYR A 58 -2.05 -3.92 -9.36
C TYR A 58 -2.94 -3.78 -8.14
N THR A 59 -2.94 -4.83 -7.32
CA THR A 59 -3.57 -4.85 -6.02
C THR A 59 -2.51 -5.11 -4.96
N ILE A 60 -2.45 -4.23 -3.97
CA ILE A 60 -1.55 -4.34 -2.82
C ILE A 60 -2.41 -4.31 -1.56
N VAL A 61 -2.30 -5.32 -0.71
CA VAL A 61 -3.00 -5.40 0.57
C VAL A 61 -1.98 -5.27 1.69
N ILE A 62 -2.01 -4.12 2.37
CA ILE A 62 -1.23 -3.85 3.58
C ILE A 62 -2.12 -4.18 4.78
N LYS A 63 -1.57 -4.94 5.71
CA LYS A 63 -2.23 -5.31 6.97
C LYS A 63 -1.36 -4.85 8.12
N LEU A 64 -1.97 -4.25 9.13
CA LEU A 64 -1.31 -3.81 10.34
C LEU A 64 -1.97 -4.49 11.54
N ASP A 65 -1.13 -5.16 12.33
CA ASP A 65 -1.46 -5.69 13.65
C ASP A 65 -1.17 -4.58 14.67
N LEU A 66 -2.19 -4.11 15.39
CA LEU A 66 -2.02 -3.00 16.34
C LEU A 66 -1.47 -3.47 17.69
N SER A 67 -1.34 -4.78 17.92
CA SER A 67 -0.80 -5.30 19.17
C SER A 67 0.72 -5.16 19.27
N ASP A 68 1.41 -5.16 18.13
CA ASP A 68 2.88 -5.09 18.04
C ASP A 68 3.39 -4.22 16.88
N ASP A 69 2.50 -3.45 16.24
CA ASP A 69 2.78 -2.59 15.09
C ASP A 69 3.40 -3.33 13.88
N THR A 70 3.12 -4.64 13.76
CA THR A 70 3.66 -5.45 12.67
C THR A 70 2.87 -5.27 11.38
N PHE A 71 3.58 -4.94 10.32
CA PHE A 71 3.04 -4.94 8.96
C PHE A 71 3.18 -6.32 8.29
N SER A 72 2.14 -6.73 7.58
CA SER A 72 2.23 -7.78 6.55
C SER A 72 1.67 -7.27 5.23
N THR A 73 2.16 -7.80 4.11
CA THR A 73 1.80 -7.30 2.78
C THR A 73 1.63 -8.45 1.81
N ASP A 74 0.51 -8.43 1.10
CA ASP A 74 0.27 -9.26 -0.07
C ASP A 74 0.17 -8.35 -1.30
N SER A 75 0.77 -8.74 -2.43
CA SER A 75 0.81 -7.91 -3.62
C SER A 75 1.02 -8.72 -4.87
N ASP A 76 0.35 -8.33 -5.96
CA ASP A 76 0.43 -9.01 -7.25
C ASP A 76 1.47 -8.40 -8.21
N THR A 77 2.36 -7.55 -7.70
CA THR A 77 3.43 -6.83 -8.40
C THR A 77 4.61 -7.71 -8.81
N GLY A 78 4.72 -8.92 -8.26
CA GLY A 78 5.80 -9.90 -8.54
C GLY A 78 7.09 -9.67 -7.76
N ASN A 79 7.37 -8.43 -7.32
CA ASN A 79 8.53 -8.13 -6.48
C ASN A 79 8.28 -6.97 -5.50
N LYS A 80 9.08 -6.93 -4.43
CA LYS A 80 8.99 -5.92 -3.37
C LYS A 80 9.33 -4.51 -3.84
N GLY A 81 10.21 -4.38 -4.83
CA GLY A 81 10.65 -3.08 -5.34
C GLY A 81 9.51 -2.30 -6.01
N LEU A 82 8.74 -2.97 -6.87
CA LEU A 82 7.56 -2.39 -7.50
C LEU A 82 6.44 -2.12 -6.47
N THR A 83 6.21 -3.03 -5.52
CA THR A 83 5.27 -2.80 -4.41
C THR A 83 5.61 -1.52 -3.66
N CYS A 84 6.86 -1.38 -3.22
CA CYS A 84 7.31 -0.21 -2.47
C CYS A 84 7.21 1.07 -3.31
N GLY A 85 7.60 1.04 -4.59
CA GLY A 85 7.49 2.18 -5.49
C GLY A 85 6.05 2.66 -5.69
N ILE A 86 5.09 1.74 -5.84
CA ILE A 86 3.67 2.08 -5.95
C ILE A 86 3.16 2.68 -4.64
N VAL A 87 3.49 2.09 -3.49
CA VAL A 87 3.05 2.62 -2.18
C VAL A 87 3.62 4.02 -1.92
N ILE A 88 4.89 4.26 -2.24
CA ILE A 88 5.51 5.59 -2.14
C ILE A 88 4.79 6.60 -3.04
N HIS A 89 4.48 6.21 -4.29
CA HIS A 89 3.75 7.09 -5.20
C HIS A 89 2.37 7.47 -4.62
N VAL A 90 1.60 6.48 -4.15
CA VAL A 90 0.29 6.70 -3.54
C VAL A 90 0.37 7.60 -2.30
N PHE A 91 1.37 7.37 -1.44
CA PHE A 91 1.64 8.24 -0.29
C PHE A 91 1.91 9.69 -0.71
N ASN A 92 2.82 9.91 -1.67
CA ASN A 92 3.16 11.25 -2.15
C ASN A 92 1.96 11.96 -2.78
N SER A 93 1.12 11.25 -3.52
CA SER A 93 -0.11 11.79 -4.08
C SER A 93 -1.09 12.24 -2.98
N LEU A 94 -1.26 11.47 -1.90
CA LEU A 94 -2.09 11.88 -0.75
C LEU A 94 -1.56 13.16 -0.09
N VAL A 95 -0.25 13.22 0.18
CA VAL A 95 0.38 14.37 0.85
C VAL A 95 0.37 15.62 -0.04
N SER A 96 0.46 15.44 -1.37
CA SER A 96 0.43 16.53 -2.36
C SER A 96 -0.99 17.00 -2.70
N GLY A 97 -2.03 16.35 -2.16
CA GLY A 97 -3.43 16.66 -2.47
C GLY A 97 -3.89 16.25 -3.86
N GLU A 98 -3.18 15.30 -4.50
CA GLU A 98 -3.62 14.70 -5.75
C GLU A 98 -4.88 13.83 -5.53
N PRO A 99 -5.74 13.70 -6.55
CA PRO A 99 -6.97 12.94 -6.41
C PRO A 99 -6.68 11.46 -6.19
N ILE A 100 -6.98 10.97 -4.98
CA ILE A 100 -7.05 9.55 -4.63
C ILE A 100 -8.42 9.29 -3.99
N THR A 101 -9.07 8.22 -4.41
CA THR A 101 -10.32 7.79 -3.79
C THR A 101 -10.01 6.93 -2.58
N ILE A 102 -10.55 7.30 -1.41
CA ILE A 102 -10.51 6.47 -0.20
C ILE A 102 -11.95 6.04 0.09
N ALA A 103 -12.16 4.74 0.23
CA ALA A 103 -13.45 4.11 0.48
C ALA A 103 -13.38 3.12 1.65
N ASP A 104 -14.52 2.83 2.25
CA ASP A 104 -14.62 1.82 3.31
C ASP A 104 -14.35 0.43 2.74
N LEU A 105 -13.70 -0.42 3.56
CA LEU A 105 -13.52 -1.83 3.25
C LEU A 105 -14.87 -2.55 3.36
N SER A 106 -15.34 -3.11 2.25
CA SER A 106 -16.61 -3.86 2.13
C SER A 106 -16.53 -5.27 2.69
#